data_AF-A0A969QSW9-F1
#
_entry.id   AF-A0A969QSW9-F1
#
_cell.length_a   1.000
_cell.length_b   1.000
_cell.length_c   1.000
_cell.angle_alpha   90.00
_cell.angle_beta   90.00
_cell.angle_gamma   90.00
#
_symmetry.space_group_name_H-M   'P 1'
#
loop_
_entity.id
_entity.type
_entity.pdbx_description
1 polymer ?
#
loop_
_entity_poly.entity_id
_entity_poly.type
_entity_poly.pdbx_seq_one_letter_code
_entity_poly.pdbx_strand_id
1 'polypeptide(L)'
;MAEAVEESELDRAPMVRLQFLDAARQRPELAGLFSPFRASVPQIFAEVDRDKALRQGVDISSVYTTLQAFMGGSYVNDFNRFGRLFRVYVQSEADYRRRPEDIGDIWVRSKTTNDMGPAGNARHHHRQADRASPTASTCCARSSSTGCQAAVT
;
A
#
# COMPACT_ATOMS: atom_id res chain seq x y z
N MET A 1 -13.88 -19.25 -1.15
CA MET A 1 -13.36 -19.04 -2.52
C MET A 1 -12.54 -17.76 -2.68
N ALA A 2 -12.06 -17.14 -1.60
CA ALA A 2 -10.89 -16.26 -1.66
C ALA A 2 -9.85 -16.99 -0.81
N GLU A 3 -9.03 -17.77 -1.51
CA GLU A 3 -7.90 -18.48 -0.92
C GLU A 3 -7.02 -17.41 -0.26
N ALA A 4 -6.72 -17.61 1.02
CA ALA A 4 -5.58 -16.98 1.64
C ALA A 4 -4.34 -17.43 0.87
N VAL A 5 -3.98 -16.70 -0.18
CA VAL A 5 -2.67 -16.81 -0.81
C VAL A 5 -1.69 -16.35 0.25
N GLU A 6 -1.11 -17.35 0.93
CA GLU A 6 -0.03 -17.29 1.89
C GLU A 6 0.77 -15.97 1.81
N GLU A 7 0.55 -15.05 2.76
CA GLU A 7 1.32 -13.81 2.92
C GLU A 7 2.84 -14.06 2.94
N SER A 8 3.28 -15.30 3.23
CA SER A 8 4.68 -15.71 3.24
C SER A 8 5.34 -15.84 1.87
N GLU A 9 4.59 -16.07 0.78
CA GLU A 9 5.17 -16.22 -0.56
C GLU A 9 5.47 -14.88 -1.22
N LEU A 10 4.61 -13.87 -1.01
CA LEU A 10 4.79 -12.54 -1.59
C LEU A 10 6.07 -11.86 -1.07
N ASP A 11 6.41 -12.09 0.21
CA ASP A 11 7.64 -11.60 0.81
C ASP A 11 8.90 -12.34 0.28
N ARG A 12 8.78 -13.58 -0.22
CA ARG A 12 9.90 -14.34 -0.81
C ARG A 12 10.16 -14.00 -2.28
N ALA A 13 9.13 -13.58 -3.03
CA ALA A 13 9.23 -13.20 -4.44
C ALA A 13 10.42 -12.26 -4.78
N PRO A 14 10.72 -11.20 -4.00
CA PRO A 14 11.89 -10.36 -4.28
C PRO A 14 13.22 -11.09 -4.15
N MET A 15 13.34 -12.04 -3.22
CA MET A 15 14.56 -12.82 -3.02
C MET A 15 14.76 -13.85 -4.14
N VAL A 16 13.70 -14.56 -4.52
CA VAL A 16 13.73 -15.54 -5.63
C VAL A 16 14.07 -14.85 -6.95
N ARG A 17 13.50 -13.67 -7.21
CA ARG A 17 13.86 -12.86 -8.39
C ARG A 17 15.36 -12.55 -8.42
N LEU A 18 15.93 -12.12 -7.30
CA LEU A 18 17.36 -11.78 -7.24
C LEU A 18 18.22 -13.01 -7.53
N GLN A 19 17.91 -14.14 -6.89
CA GLN A 19 18.61 -15.40 -7.14
C GLN A 19 18.54 -15.86 -8.60
N PHE A 20 17.36 -15.74 -9.23
CA PHE A 20 17.17 -16.08 -10.63
C PHE A 20 17.98 -15.17 -11.57
N LEU A 21 17.97 -13.86 -11.32
CA LEU A 21 18.74 -12.90 -12.11
C LEU A 21 20.25 -13.12 -11.95
N ASP A 22 20.72 -13.45 -10.75
CA ASP A 22 22.13 -13.74 -10.50
C ASP A 22 22.59 -15.03 -11.19
N ALA A 23 21.76 -16.08 -11.20
CA ALA A 23 22.02 -17.29 -11.97
C ALA A 23 22.00 -17.04 -13.49
N ALA A 24 21.06 -16.22 -13.97
CA ALA A 24 20.93 -15.91 -15.39
C ALA A 24 22.07 -15.03 -15.92
N ARG A 25 22.64 -14.14 -15.08
CA ARG A 25 23.82 -13.32 -15.40
C ARG A 25 25.11 -14.12 -15.59
N GLN A 26 25.18 -15.34 -15.06
CA GLN A 26 26.35 -16.22 -15.25
C GLN A 26 26.44 -16.74 -16.69
N ARG A 27 25.37 -16.64 -17.49
CA ARG A 27 25.36 -17.05 -18.89
C ARG A 27 25.67 -15.84 -19.78
N PRO A 28 26.84 -15.82 -20.46
CA PRO A 28 27.23 -14.69 -21.31
C PRO A 28 26.33 -14.54 -22.56
N GLU A 29 25.54 -15.56 -22.88
CA GLU A 29 24.54 -15.56 -23.96
C GLU A 29 23.35 -14.63 -23.67
N LEU A 30 23.10 -14.29 -22.40
CA LEU A 30 21.96 -13.51 -21.96
C LEU A 30 22.40 -12.07 -21.60
N ALA A 31 22.26 -11.15 -22.55
CA ALA A 31 22.53 -9.73 -22.34
C ALA A 31 21.25 -8.94 -22.01
N GLY A 32 21.34 -7.96 -21.11
CA GLY A 32 20.23 -7.02 -20.84
C GLY A 32 19.12 -7.54 -19.92
N LEU A 33 19.42 -8.50 -19.03
CA LEU A 33 18.43 -9.05 -18.10
C LEU A 33 18.03 -8.02 -17.02
N PHE A 34 16.77 -7.58 -17.04
CA PHE A 34 16.15 -6.80 -15.97
C PHE A 34 14.74 -7.32 -15.70
N SER A 35 14.25 -7.10 -14.47
CA SER A 35 12.89 -7.44 -14.08
C SER A 35 12.13 -6.17 -13.69
N PRO A 36 10.91 -5.93 -14.22
CA PRO A 36 10.09 -4.79 -13.82
C PRO A 36 9.47 -4.95 -12.42
N PHE A 37 9.64 -6.10 -11.76
CA PHE A 37 9.01 -6.39 -10.47
C PHE A 37 9.58 -5.53 -9.34
N ARG A 38 8.70 -4.77 -8.65
CA ARG A 38 9.02 -3.94 -7.49
C ARG A 38 8.29 -4.47 -6.26
N ALA A 39 9.04 -4.90 -5.25
CA ALA A 39 8.47 -5.50 -4.03
C ALA A 39 8.40 -4.52 -2.85
N SER A 40 9.09 -3.38 -2.92
CA SER A 40 9.26 -2.44 -1.80
C SER A 40 8.37 -1.20 -1.95
N VAL A 41 7.10 -1.38 -2.33
CA VAL A 41 6.15 -0.26 -2.38
C VAL A 41 5.57 -0.05 -0.98
N PRO A 42 5.71 1.14 -0.37
CA PRO A 42 5.08 1.42 0.91
C PRO A 42 3.56 1.25 0.81
N GLN A 43 2.98 0.50 1.73
CA GLN A 43 1.54 0.30 1.82
C GLN A 43 1.06 0.67 3.22
N ILE A 44 -0.14 1.23 3.28
CA ILE A 44 -0.79 1.58 4.54
C ILE A 44 -1.91 0.57 4.75
N PHE A 45 -1.84 -0.18 5.85
CA PHE A 45 -2.88 -1.13 6.24
C PHE A 45 -3.80 -0.44 7.24
N ALA A 46 -5.08 -0.29 6.87
CA ALA A 46 -6.12 0.22 7.76
C ALA A 46 -6.97 -0.96 8.26
N GLU A 47 -6.83 -1.29 9.53
CA GLU A 47 -7.65 -2.33 10.17
C GLU A 47 -8.86 -1.70 10.88
N VAL A 48 -10.04 -2.25 10.60
CA VAL A 48 -11.31 -1.80 11.21
C VAL A 48 -11.69 -2.76 12.33
N ASP A 49 -11.85 -2.22 13.55
CA ASP A 49 -12.34 -2.97 14.71
C ASP A 49 -13.85 -3.22 14.57
N ARG A 50 -14.18 -4.47 14.22
CA ARG A 50 -15.56 -4.92 13.97
C ARG A 50 -16.39 -4.91 15.26
N ASP A 51 -15.81 -5.33 16.39
CA ASP A 51 -16.52 -5.41 17.66
C ASP A 51 -16.93 -4.02 18.15
N LYS A 52 -16.04 -3.04 17.99
CA LYS A 52 -16.33 -1.65 18.32
C LYS A 52 -17.39 -1.05 17.41
N ALA A 53 -17.31 -1.30 16.09
CA ALA A 53 -18.28 -0.79 15.13
C ALA A 53 -19.70 -1.33 15.41
N LEU A 54 -19.82 -2.62 15.73
CA LEU A 54 -21.10 -3.25 16.08
C LEU A 54 -21.70 -2.68 17.37
N ARG A 55 -20.89 -2.41 18.40
CA ARG A 55 -21.36 -1.76 19.64
C ARG A 55 -21.87 -0.34 19.42
N GLN A 56 -21.35 0.36 18.40
CA GLN A 56 -21.78 1.71 18.02
C GLN A 56 -22.99 1.70 17.06
N GLY A 57 -23.50 0.52 16.67
CA GLY A 57 -24.58 0.39 15.70
C GLY A 57 -24.19 0.80 14.28
N VAL A 58 -22.88 0.81 14.00
CA VAL A 58 -22.32 1.13 12.68
C VAL A 58 -22.19 -0.16 11.88
N ASP A 59 -22.73 -0.15 10.65
CA ASP A 59 -22.64 -1.29 9.76
C ASP A 59 -21.26 -1.36 9.11
N ILE A 60 -20.60 -2.52 9.21
CA ILE A 60 -19.23 -2.72 8.69
C ILE A 60 -19.18 -2.46 7.18
N SER A 61 -20.25 -2.83 6.45
CA SER A 61 -20.33 -2.59 5.01
C SER A 61 -20.25 -1.09 4.67
N SER A 62 -20.97 -0.26 5.45
CA SER A 62 -20.96 1.20 5.27
C SER A 62 -19.60 1.82 5.55
N VAL A 63 -18.83 1.28 6.50
CA VAL A 63 -17.47 1.73 6.78
C VAL A 63 -16.56 1.54 5.57
N TYR A 64 -16.57 0.34 4.97
CA TYR A 64 -15.75 0.05 3.80
C TYR A 64 -16.18 0.83 2.57
N THR A 65 -17.50 0.99 2.34
CA THR A 65 -18.00 1.81 1.23
C THR A 65 -17.58 3.28 1.37
N THR A 66 -17.69 3.85 2.58
CA THR A 66 -17.25 5.23 2.83
C THR A 66 -15.74 5.36 2.68
N LEU A 67 -14.95 4.42 3.19
CA LEU A 67 -13.50 4.39 3.03
C LEU A 67 -13.09 4.36 1.55
N GLN A 68 -13.75 3.52 0.76
CA GLN A 68 -13.50 3.41 -0.68
C GLN A 68 -13.88 4.70 -1.41
N ALA A 69 -15.05 5.27 -1.12
CA ALA A 69 -15.48 6.52 -1.74
C ALA A 69 -14.58 7.70 -1.37
N PHE A 70 -14.08 7.76 -0.12
CA PHE A 70 -13.16 8.81 0.32
C PHE A 70 -11.80 8.69 -0.34
N MET A 71 -11.15 7.52 -0.30
CA MET A 71 -9.77 7.37 -0.77
C MET A 71 -9.67 7.07 -2.26
N GLY A 72 -10.44 6.09 -2.74
CA GLY A 72 -10.38 5.57 -4.12
C GLY A 72 -11.37 6.22 -5.09
N GLY A 73 -12.34 6.96 -4.56
CA GLY A 73 -13.48 7.44 -5.33
C GLY A 73 -14.47 6.30 -5.64
N SER A 74 -15.75 6.65 -5.73
CA SER A 74 -16.80 5.73 -6.14
C SER A 74 -17.42 6.22 -7.44
N TYR A 75 -17.50 5.32 -8.42
CA TYR A 75 -18.38 5.54 -9.55
C TYR A 75 -19.83 5.51 -9.05
N VAL A 76 -20.63 6.48 -9.50
CA VAL A 76 -22.05 6.56 -9.13
C VAL A 76 -22.93 6.28 -10.33
N ASN A 77 -22.74 7.04 -11.41
CA ASN A 77 -23.54 6.92 -12.61
C ASN A 77 -22.87 7.61 -13.80
N ASP A 78 -23.43 7.41 -14.99
CA ASP A 78 -23.12 8.18 -16.19
C ASP A 78 -24.19 9.27 -16.40
N PHE A 79 -23.75 10.49 -16.71
CA PHE A 79 -24.64 11.58 -17.13
C PHE A 79 -24.44 11.90 -18.61
N ASN A 80 -25.54 12.15 -19.32
CA ASN A 80 -25.49 12.56 -20.70
C ASN A 80 -25.49 14.09 -20.80
N ARG A 81 -24.51 14.67 -21.49
CA ARG A 81 -24.49 16.09 -21.83
C ARG A 81 -24.02 16.26 -23.27
N PHE A 82 -24.80 16.96 -24.07
CA PHE A 82 -24.55 17.18 -25.49
C PHE A 82 -24.41 15.89 -26.31
N GLY A 83 -25.14 14.83 -25.95
CA GLY A 83 -25.08 13.53 -26.63
C GLY A 83 -23.83 12.71 -26.29
N ARG A 84 -22.98 13.17 -25.36
CA ARG A 84 -21.83 12.42 -24.85
C ARG A 84 -22.14 11.90 -23.44
N LEU A 85 -21.85 10.62 -23.22
CA LEU A 85 -21.91 10.01 -21.89
C LEU A 85 -20.64 10.36 -21.12
N PHE A 86 -20.80 10.89 -19.91
CA PHE A 86 -19.73 11.24 -19.00
C PHE A 86 -19.89 10.46 -17.70
N ARG A 87 -18.81 9.85 -17.21
CA ARG A 87 -18.81 9.13 -15.94
C ARG A 87 -18.78 10.10 -14.76
N VAL A 88 -19.67 9.92 -13.80
CA VAL A 88 -19.69 10.65 -12.53
C VAL A 88 -18.98 9.82 -11.47
N TYR A 89 -17.97 10.41 -10.88
CA TYR A 89 -17.27 9.89 -9.72
C TYR A 89 -17.50 10.81 -8.53
N VAL A 90 -17.67 10.22 -7.35
CA VAL A 90 -17.69 10.92 -6.06
C VAL A 90 -16.41 10.55 -5.33
N GLN A 91 -15.65 11.56 -4.89
CA GLN A 91 -14.42 11.38 -4.14
C GLN A 91 -14.28 12.49 -3.10
N SER A 92 -13.49 12.24 -2.05
CA SER A 92 -13.07 13.30 -1.15
C SER A 92 -12.15 14.30 -1.86
N GLU A 93 -12.18 15.54 -1.39
CA GLU A 93 -11.25 16.57 -1.83
C GLU A 93 -9.81 16.21 -1.44
N ALA A 94 -8.83 16.67 -2.23
CA ALA A 94 -7.44 16.24 -2.10
C ALA A 94 -6.88 16.43 -0.69
N ASP A 95 -7.25 17.51 0.00
CA ASP A 95 -6.70 17.83 1.31
C ASP A 95 -7.06 16.82 2.41
N TYR A 96 -8.13 16.05 2.25
CA TYR A 96 -8.62 15.05 3.22
C TYR A 96 -8.16 13.62 2.91
N ARG A 97 -7.18 13.46 2.01
CA ARG A 97 -6.66 12.14 1.60
C ARG A 97 -5.16 12.15 1.29
N ARG A 98 -4.43 13.16 1.79
CA ARG A 98 -3.00 13.31 1.51
C ARG A 98 -2.15 12.49 2.46
N ARG A 99 -2.60 12.36 3.70
CA ARG A 99 -1.81 11.77 4.76
C ARG A 99 -2.49 10.52 5.32
N PRO A 100 -1.72 9.58 5.89
CA PRO A 100 -2.27 8.39 6.55
C PRO A 100 -3.22 8.76 7.69
N GLU A 101 -2.98 9.88 8.38
CA GLU A 101 -3.79 10.32 9.50
C GLU A 101 -5.21 10.71 9.08
N ASP A 102 -5.39 11.19 7.83
CA ASP A 102 -6.69 11.64 7.31
C ASP A 102 -7.70 10.47 7.19
N ILE A 103 -7.23 9.20 7.23
CA ILE A 103 -8.09 8.01 7.30
C ILE A 103 -8.91 8.00 8.60
N GLY A 104 -8.36 8.55 9.69
CA GLY A 104 -9.04 8.65 10.98
C GLY A 104 -10.17 9.69 11.00
N ASP A 105 -10.16 10.64 10.05
CA ASP A 105 -11.14 11.72 9.95
C ASP A 105 -12.39 11.32 9.15
N ILE A 106 -12.53 10.04 8.80
CA ILE A 106 -13.71 9.53 8.10
C ILE A 106 -14.81 9.28 9.12
N TRP A 107 -16.00 9.85 8.88
CA TRP A 107 -17.17 9.67 9.73
C TRP A 107 -18.23 8.83 9.02
N VAL A 108 -18.86 7.92 9.76
CA VAL A 108 -19.91 7.02 9.26
C VAL A 108 -21.14 7.16 10.15
N ARG A 109 -22.29 7.20 9.49
CA ARG A 109 -23.59 7.30 10.16
C ARG A 109 -23.99 5.97 10.77
N SER A 110 -24.33 5.98 12.06
CA SER A 110 -24.92 4.82 12.75
C SER A 110 -26.36 4.59 12.28
N LYS A 111 -26.75 3.34 12.03
CA LYS A 111 -28.10 3.00 11.56
C LYS A 111 -29.14 3.10 12.68
N THR A 112 -28.74 2.84 13.92
CA THR A 112 -29.65 2.79 15.08
C THR A 112 -29.85 4.14 15.74
N THR A 113 -28.79 4.93 15.90
CA THR A 113 -28.84 6.20 16.64
C THR A 113 -28.93 7.40 15.69
N ASN A 114 -28.71 7.20 14.40
CA ASN A 114 -28.56 8.26 13.38
C ASN A 114 -27.44 9.28 13.68
N ASP A 115 -26.61 9.00 14.67
CA ASP A 115 -25.44 9.78 15.06
C ASP A 115 -24.27 9.51 14.12
N MET A 116 -23.41 10.53 13.96
CA MET A 116 -22.16 10.42 13.23
C MET A 116 -21.08 9.92 14.18
N GLY A 117 -20.67 8.66 14.01
CA GLY A 117 -19.52 8.09 14.69
C GLY A 117 -18.28 8.18 13.80
N PRO A 118 -17.07 8.28 14.37
CA PRO A 118 -15.87 8.05 13.58
C PRO A 118 -15.93 6.64 12.97
N ALA A 119 -15.43 6.49 11.75
CA ALA A 119 -15.25 5.21 11.06
C ALA A 119 -14.23 4.37 11.84
N GLY A 120 -14.69 3.80 12.95
CA GLY A 120 -14.01 3.00 13.95
C GLY A 120 -12.49 3.00 13.90
N ASN A 121 -11.85 3.86 14.70
CA ASN A 121 -10.44 3.78 15.13
C ASN A 121 -9.54 2.98 14.17
N ALA A 122 -9.45 3.42 12.90
CA ALA A 122 -8.65 2.74 11.92
C ALA A 122 -7.20 2.78 12.40
N ARG A 123 -6.73 1.65 12.95
CA ARG A 123 -5.32 1.50 13.28
C ARG A 123 -4.62 1.38 11.96
N HIS A 124 -3.98 2.47 11.55
CA HIS A 124 -3.14 2.49 10.37
C HIS A 124 -1.76 2.01 10.80
N HIS A 125 -1.44 0.78 10.43
CA HIS A 125 -0.07 0.29 10.58
C HIS A 125 0.68 0.66 9.31
N HIS A 126 1.71 1.50 9.46
CA HIS A 126 2.66 1.74 8.39
C HIS A 126 3.53 0.49 8.26
N ARG A 127 3.24 -0.37 7.28
CA ARG A 127 4.23 -1.35 6.84
C ARG A 127 5.20 -0.58 5.96
N GLN A 128 6.17 0.08 6.59
CA GLN A 128 7.39 0.46 5.90
C GLN A 128 7.94 -0.87 5.36
N ALA A 129 8.33 -0.93 4.09
CA ALA A 129 8.98 -2.10 3.53
C ALA A 129 10.35 -2.25 4.21
N ASP A 130 10.34 -2.68 5.46
CA ASP A 130 11.48 -2.86 6.34
C ASP A 130 12.19 -4.15 5.96
N ARG A 131 12.89 -4.04 4.83
CA ARG A 131 14.22 -4.60 4.60
C ARG A 131 14.60 -4.22 3.19
N ALA A 132 15.41 -3.18 3.10
CA ALA A 132 16.38 -3.05 2.04
C ALA A 132 17.00 -4.43 1.75
N SER A 133 17.09 -4.77 0.47
CA SER A 133 17.85 -5.93 -0.01
C SER A 133 19.18 -5.99 0.75
N PRO A 134 19.58 -7.15 1.32
CA PRO A 134 20.78 -7.25 2.15
C PRO A 134 22.09 -7.05 1.37
N THR A 135 22.02 -6.74 0.08
CA THR A 135 23.19 -6.53 -0.80
C THR A 135 23.84 -5.16 -0.67
N ALA A 136 23.24 -4.18 0.03
CA ALA A 136 23.83 -2.83 0.11
C ALA A 136 24.57 -2.49 1.43
N SER A 137 24.51 -3.33 2.47
CA SER A 137 25.09 -2.97 3.79
C SER A 137 26.45 -3.63 4.10
N THR A 138 26.87 -4.66 3.36
CA THR A 138 28.11 -5.38 3.68
C THR A 138 29.39 -4.67 3.23
N CYS A 139 29.33 -3.61 2.41
CA CYS A 139 30.54 -2.88 1.98
C CYS A 139 31.09 -1.87 3.00
N CYS A 140 30.38 -1.53 4.09
CA CYS A 140 30.90 -0.56 5.07
C CYS A 140 31.42 -1.18 6.39
N ALA A 141 31.36 -2.50 6.58
CA ALA A 141 31.67 -3.13 7.87
C ALA A 141 33.00 -3.91 7.90
N ARG A 142 33.96 -3.63 7.00
CA ARG A 142 35.28 -4.28 7.07
C ARG A 142 36.41 -3.46 6.44
N SER A 143 36.86 -2.40 7.12
CA SER A 143 38.24 -1.90 7.02
C SER A 143 38.59 -0.93 8.15
N SER A 144 38.64 -1.43 9.39
CA SER A 144 39.57 -0.85 10.36
C SER A 144 40.97 -1.38 10.04
N SER A 145 41.91 -0.44 9.93
CA SER A 145 43.35 -0.58 9.65
C SER A 145 43.78 -0.61 8.18
N THR A 146 44.33 0.55 7.79
CA THR A 146 45.41 0.76 6.82
C THR A 146 45.02 0.98 5.35
N GLY A 147 44.92 2.27 5.00
CA GLY A 147 45.50 2.82 3.77
C GLY A 147 44.74 2.59 2.47
N CYS A 148 43.89 3.55 2.08
CA CYS A 148 43.62 3.79 0.66
C CYS A 148 43.37 5.29 0.47
N GLN A 149 44.42 6.02 0.09
CA GLN A 149 44.35 7.42 -0.33
C GLN A 149 43.70 7.48 -1.72
N ALA A 150 42.57 8.17 -1.82
CA ALA A 150 41.98 8.53 -3.10
C ALA A 150 42.77 9.69 -3.71
N ALA A 151 43.36 9.45 -4.88
CA ALA A 151 43.86 10.50 -5.77
C ALA A 151 42.67 11.16 -6.48
N VAL A 152 42.63 12.49 -6.41
CA VAL A 152 41.71 13.37 -7.13
C VAL A 152 42.36 13.77 -8.45
N THR A 153 41.74 13.41 -9.57
CA THR A 153 41.58 14.22 -10.80
C THR A 153 40.53 13.57 -11.68
#